data_AF-A0A147K5I6-F1
#
_entry.id   AF-A0A147K5I6-F1
#
_cell.length_a   1.000
_cell.length_b   1.000
_cell.length_c   1.000
_cell.angle_alpha   90.00
_cell.angle_beta   90.00
_cell.angle_gamma   90.00
#
_symmetry.space_group_name_H-M   'P 1'
#
loop_
_entity.id
_entity.type
_entity.pdbx_description
1 polymer ?
#
loop_
_entity_poly.entity_id
_entity_poly.type
_entity_poly.pdbx_seq_one_letter_code
_entity_poly.pdbx_strand_id
1 'polypeptide(L)'
;MRYTRMFDMENLQAIRKKADEISYMCLSNQTDQDIERLKSALDHVSRALSMFAELEIQRMMDGSISYDPESYIKGRVRLAHKAVIVPQNDSFPA
;
A
#
# COMPACT_ATOMS: atom_id res chain seq x y z
N MET A 1 -20.57 16.15 17.40
CA MET A 1 -20.25 15.18 16.33
C MET A 1 -19.40 14.07 16.91
N ARG A 2 -19.88 12.83 16.92
CA ARG A 2 -19.09 11.67 17.35
C ARG A 2 -18.23 11.23 16.16
N TYR A 3 -16.92 11.28 16.33
CA TYR A 3 -15.95 10.75 15.38
C TYR A 3 -16.05 9.22 15.38
N THR A 4 -16.72 8.64 14.38
CA THR A 4 -16.55 7.23 14.08
C THR A 4 -15.20 7.10 13.38
N ARG A 5 -14.15 6.70 14.12
CA ARG A 5 -12.83 6.42 13.53
C ARG A 5 -12.98 5.24 12.59
N MET A 6 -13.06 5.56 11.30
CA MET A 6 -13.18 4.57 10.21
C MET A 6 -11.93 3.69 10.09
N PHE A 7 -10.76 4.20 10.48
CA PHE A 7 -9.55 3.40 10.68
C PHE A 7 -9.28 3.29 12.18
N ASP A 8 -9.07 2.07 12.67
CA ASP A 8 -8.50 1.88 14.00
C ASP A 8 -6.98 2.14 14.00
N MET A 9 -6.41 2.33 15.20
CA MET A 9 -4.99 2.64 15.35
C MET A 9 -4.09 1.48 14.88
N GLU A 10 -4.53 0.23 15.05
CA GLU A 10 -3.78 -0.96 14.70
C GLU A 10 -3.62 -1.07 13.17
N ASN A 11 -4.70 -0.82 12.43
CA ASN A 11 -4.72 -0.81 10.98
C ASN A 11 -3.84 0.31 10.42
N LEU A 12 -3.86 1.50 11.02
CA LEU A 12 -2.96 2.60 10.63
C LEU A 12 -1.48 2.23 10.85
N GLN A 13 -1.16 1.60 11.98
CA GLN A 13 0.21 1.14 12.28
C GLN A 13 0.66 0.05 11.30
N ALA A 14 -0.22 -0.89 10.95
CA ALA A 14 0.07 -1.95 9.98
C ALA A 14 0.32 -1.39 8.57
N ILE A 15 -0.50 -0.43 8.13
CA ILE A 15 -0.32 0.27 6.84
C ILE A 15 1.02 1.01 6.83
N ARG A 16 1.33 1.78 7.89
CA ARG A 16 2.59 2.54 8.01
C ARG A 16 3.80 1.61 7.94
N LYS A 17 3.82 0.54 8.74
CA LYS A 17 4.93 -0.43 8.75
C LYS A 17 5.20 -0.97 7.34
N LYS A 18 4.16 -1.34 6.60
CA LYS A 18 4.30 -1.83 5.22
C LYS A 18 4.80 -0.77 4.25
N ALA A 19 4.36 0.48 4.41
CA ALA A 19 4.83 1.58 3.58
C ALA A 19 6.34 1.84 3.82
N ASP A 20 6.78 1.80 5.08
CA ASP A 20 8.20 1.93 5.44
C ASP A 20 9.04 0.79 4.84
N GLU A 21 8.55 -0.45 4.93
CA GLU A 21 9.18 -1.63 4.32
C GLU A 21 9.28 -1.50 2.80
N ILE A 22 8.21 -1.03 2.12
CA ILE A 22 8.24 -0.77 0.67
C ILE A 22 9.29 0.28 0.33
N SER A 23 9.31 1.40 1.07
CA SER A 23 10.26 2.48 0.82
C SER A 23 11.69 2.02 1.01
N TYR A 24 11.98 1.22 2.05
CA TYR A 24 13.29 0.66 2.28
C TYR A 24 13.73 -0.22 1.12
N MET A 25 12.89 -1.17 0.71
CA MET A 25 13.21 -2.12 -0.37
C MET A 25 13.44 -1.42 -1.72
N CYS A 26 12.64 -0.40 -2.04
CA CYS A 26 12.82 0.39 -3.26
C CYS A 26 14.17 1.15 -3.28
N LEU A 27 14.71 1.53 -2.12
CA LEU A 27 15.99 2.25 -2.02
C LEU A 27 17.18 1.31 -1.85
N SER A 28 17.00 0.11 -1.28
CA SER A 28 18.06 -0.87 -1.06
C SER A 28 18.33 -1.75 -2.29
N ASN A 29 17.33 -1.99 -3.14
CA ASN A 29 17.48 -2.84 -4.33
C ASN A 29 18.12 -2.05 -5.48
N GLN A 30 19.45 -2.12 -5.59
CA GLN A 30 20.26 -1.45 -6.63
C GLN A 30 20.48 -2.29 -7.90
N THR A 31 19.68 -3.33 -8.15
CA THR A 31 19.83 -4.18 -9.33
C THR A 31 18.78 -3.84 -10.39
N ASP A 32 19.23 -3.63 -11.64
CA ASP A 32 18.38 -3.34 -12.82
C ASP A 32 17.28 -4.39 -13.10
N GLN A 33 17.35 -5.56 -12.45
CA GLN A 33 16.45 -6.71 -12.66
C GLN A 33 15.00 -6.52 -12.17
N ASP A 34 14.66 -5.44 -11.45
CA ASP A 34 13.35 -5.34 -10.76
C ASP A 34 12.45 -4.18 -11.20
N ILE A 35 12.70 -3.53 -12.35
CA ILE A 35 11.91 -2.37 -12.82
C ILE A 35 10.39 -2.66 -12.89
N GLU A 36 9.97 -3.83 -13.38
CA GLU A 36 8.55 -4.17 -13.47
C GLU A 36 7.91 -4.39 -12.10
N ARG A 37 8.67 -4.91 -11.13
CA ARG A 37 8.21 -5.07 -9.75
C ARG A 37 8.05 -3.71 -9.07
N LEU A 38 9.00 -2.80 -9.29
CA LEU A 38 8.92 -1.43 -8.81
C LEU A 38 7.73 -0.67 -9.42
N LYS A 39 7.49 -0.83 -10.73
CA LYS A 39 6.28 -0.28 -11.39
C LYS A 39 4.99 -0.83 -10.78
N SER A 40 4.94 -2.13 -10.52
CA SER A 40 3.79 -2.77 -9.87
C SER A 40 3.57 -2.28 -8.45
N ALA A 41 4.66 -2.14 -7.67
CA ALA A 41 4.60 -1.61 -6.32
C ALA A 41 4.11 -0.16 -6.32
N LEU A 42 4.62 0.66 -7.24
CA LEU A 42 4.22 2.05 -7.42
C LEU A 42 2.73 2.18 -7.77
N ASP A 43 2.21 1.41 -8.75
CA ASP A 43 0.78 1.41 -9.10
C ASP A 43 -0.09 1.16 -7.87
N HIS A 44 0.27 0.16 -7.07
CA HIS A 44 -0.51 -0.20 -5.90
C HIS A 44 -0.42 0.86 -4.78
N VAL A 45 0.74 1.47 -4.56
CA VAL A 45 0.89 2.61 -3.64
C VAL A 45 0.06 3.80 -4.13
N SER A 46 0.15 4.16 -5.40
CA SER A 46 -0.63 5.27 -5.99
C SER A 46 -2.14 5.05 -5.86
N ARG A 47 -2.62 3.82 -6.07
CA ARG A 47 -4.04 3.48 -5.88
C ARG A 47 -4.47 3.55 -4.41
N ALA A 48 -3.62 3.15 -3.47
CA ALA A 48 -3.90 3.30 -2.04
C ALA A 48 -3.98 4.80 -1.65
N LEU A 49 -3.06 5.61 -2.15
CA LEU A 49 -3.04 7.07 -1.92
C LEU A 49 -4.25 7.76 -2.55
N SER A 50 -4.63 7.38 -3.77
CA SER A 50 -5.83 7.91 -4.43
C SER A 50 -7.08 7.65 -3.60
N MET A 51 -7.21 6.44 -3.06
CA MET A 51 -8.33 6.09 -2.18
C MET A 51 -8.30 6.90 -0.87
N PHE A 52 -7.13 7.05 -0.27
CA PHE A 52 -6.97 7.86 0.93
C PHE A 52 -7.36 9.33 0.68
N ALA A 53 -6.96 9.90 -0.45
CA ALA A 53 -7.34 11.26 -0.83
C ALA A 53 -8.84 11.38 -1.08
N GLU A 54 -9.47 10.41 -1.78
CA GLU A 54 -10.92 10.38 -2.01
C GLU A 54 -11.70 10.37 -0.69
N LEU A 55 -11.24 9.59 0.30
CA LEU A 55 -11.80 9.56 1.64
C LEU A 55 -11.78 10.94 2.30
N GLU A 56 -10.64 11.60 2.29
CA GLU A 56 -10.49 12.92 2.92
C GLU A 56 -11.30 14.00 2.18
N ILE A 57 -11.38 13.93 0.84
CA ILE A 57 -12.24 14.82 0.04
C ILE A 57 -13.71 14.62 0.41
N GLN A 58 -14.20 13.38 0.46
CA GLN A 58 -15.60 13.09 0.82
C GLN A 58 -15.90 13.55 2.25
N ARG A 59 -14.96 13.39 3.19
CA ARG A 59 -15.10 13.94 4.55
C ARG A 59 -15.21 15.46 4.57
N MET A 60 -14.43 16.17 3.75
CA MET A 60 -14.52 17.64 3.66
C MET A 60 -15.83 18.12 3.01
N MET A 61 -16.44 17.28 2.18
CA MET A 61 -17.69 17.58 1.45
C MET A 61 -18.96 17.08 2.17
N ASP A 62 -18.84 16.56 3.40
CA ASP A 62 -19.93 15.83 4.10
C ASP A 62 -20.56 14.70 3.26
N GLY A 63 -19.77 14.13 2.34
CA GLY A 63 -20.16 13.03 1.46
C GLY A 63 -19.97 11.65 2.09
N SER A 64 -20.63 10.65 1.51
CA SER A 64 -20.52 9.24 1.93
C SER A 64 -19.90 8.38 0.86
N ILE A 65 -19.05 7.42 1.25
CA ILE A 65 -18.46 6.44 0.35
C ILE A 65 -19.24 5.12 0.45
N SER A 66 -19.57 4.52 -0.69
CA SER A 66 -20.44 3.35 -0.81
C SER A 66 -19.75 1.99 -0.67
N TYR A 67 -18.43 1.98 -0.50
CA TYR A 67 -17.60 0.77 -0.43
C TYR A 67 -16.63 0.86 0.76
N ASP A 68 -16.01 -0.27 1.14
CA ASP A 68 -15.05 -0.36 2.25
C ASP A 68 -13.65 0.17 1.84
N PRO A 69 -13.29 1.40 2.23
CA PRO A 69 -12.06 2.04 1.79
C PRO A 69 -10.84 1.51 2.53
N GLU A 70 -11.03 1.06 3.78
CA GLU A 70 -9.99 0.51 4.62
C GLU A 70 -9.48 -0.82 4.07
N SER A 71 -10.40 -1.73 3.74
CA SER A 71 -10.04 -2.99 3.08
C SER A 71 -9.36 -2.76 1.73
N TYR A 72 -9.81 -1.78 0.95
CA TYR A 72 -9.18 -1.44 -0.33
C TYR A 72 -7.73 -0.99 -0.15
N ILE A 73 -7.48 -0.03 0.75
CA ILE A 73 -6.14 0.48 1.05
C ILE A 73 -5.23 -0.64 1.56
N LYS A 74 -5.70 -1.43 2.53
CA LYS A 74 -4.96 -2.60 3.06
C LYS A 74 -4.60 -3.59 1.94
N GLY A 75 -5.55 -3.87 1.05
CA GLY A 75 -5.36 -4.76 -0.10
C GLY A 75 -4.24 -4.26 -1.03
N ARG A 76 -4.27 -2.98 -1.39
CA ARG A 76 -3.27 -2.36 -2.26
C ARG A 76 -1.88 -2.32 -1.63
N VAL A 77 -1.77 -1.87 -0.38
CA VAL A 77 -0.49 -1.84 0.34
C VAL A 77 0.11 -3.24 0.48
N ARG A 78 -0.71 -4.27 0.72
CA ARG A 78 -0.25 -5.66 0.75
C ARG A 78 0.30 -6.12 -0.60
N LEU A 79 -0.35 -5.77 -1.71
CA LEU A 79 0.13 -6.13 -3.05
C LEU A 79 1.44 -5.41 -3.38
N ALA A 80 1.55 -4.12 -3.06
CA ALA A 80 2.78 -3.35 -3.23
C ALA A 80 3.95 -3.97 -2.45
N HIS A 81 3.71 -4.30 -1.19
CA HIS A 81 4.68 -4.97 -0.33
C HIS A 81 5.11 -6.33 -0.89
N LYS A 82 4.18 -7.14 -1.41
CA LYS A 82 4.53 -8.42 -2.05
C LYS A 82 5.41 -8.24 -3.29
N ALA A 83 5.18 -7.19 -4.08
CA ALA A 83 5.97 -6.94 -5.28
C ALA A 83 7.46 -6.69 -4.97
N VAL A 84 7.78 -6.14 -3.79
CA VAL A 84 9.15 -5.74 -3.43
C VAL A 84 9.86 -6.66 -2.43
N ILE A 85 9.13 -7.53 -1.71
CA ILE A 85 9.71 -8.38 -0.63
C ILE A 85 9.98 -9.84 -1.04
N VAL A 86 9.41 -10.34 -2.14
CA VAL A 86 9.65 -11.75 -2.52
C VAL A 86 11.12 -11.95 -2.92
N PRO A 87 11.90 -12.76 -2.18
CA PRO A 87 13.26 -13.12 -2.56
C PRO A 87 13.22 -14.02 -3.80
N GLN A 88 14.24 -13.91 -4.65
CA GLN A 88 14.50 -14.94 -5.66
C GLN A 88 14.72 -16.29 -4.94
N ASN A 89 13.76 -17.20 -5.01
CA ASN A 89 14.01 -18.60 -4.70
C ASN A 89 14.38 -19.31 -6.02
N ASP A 90 15.65 -19.72 -6.04
CA ASP A 90 16.21 -20.91 -6.68
C ASP A 90 16.20 -21.03 -8.20
N SER A 91 17.32 -20.60 -8.80
CA SER A 91 17.88 -21.28 -9.97
C SER A 91 19.27 -21.82 -9.60
N PHE A 92 19.30 -22.92 -8.84
CA PHE A 92 20.48 -23.80 -8.81
C PHE A 92 20.23 -24.93 -9.83
N PRO A 93 21.00 -25.03 -10.93
CA PRO A 93 20.94 -26.21 -11.76
C PRO A 93 21.67 -27.37 -11.05
N ALA A 94 21.05 -28.54 -11.11
CA ALA A 94 21.55 -29.83 -10.64
C ALA A 94 22.82 -30.29 -11.38
#